data_AF-C1BDG1-F1
#
_entry.id   AF-C1BDG1-F1
#
_cell.length_a   1.000
_cell.length_b   1.000
_cell.length_c   1.000
_cell.angle_alpha   90.00
_cell.angle_beta   90.00
_cell.angle_gamma   90.00
#
_symmetry.space_group_name_H-M   'P 1'
#
loop_
_entity.id
_entity.type
_entity.pdbx_description
1 polymer ?
#
loop_
_entity_poly.entity_id
_entity_poly.type
_entity_poly.pdbx_seq_one_letter_code
_entity_poly.pdbx_strand_id
1 'polypeptide(L)'
;MHRRKRRRSSRTACARPPCSGTKRIGTDHLLLALLDDPTSTGAQILTDLASLPISEMREHLRRELAQQPTPGPAHRIPIRLSDDEYTRAHAAARTAGQNLETWIHNRITDALEQPE
;
A
#
# COMPACT_ATOMS: atom_id res chain seq x y z
N MET A 1 39.11 26.19 -14.28
CA MET A 1 37.89 26.86 -14.78
C MET A 1 36.66 26.07 -14.36
N HIS A 2 35.70 26.74 -13.73
CA HIS A 2 34.46 26.17 -13.21
C HIS A 2 33.40 26.02 -14.31
N ARG A 3 32.62 24.94 -14.25
CA ARG A 3 31.13 24.89 -14.23
C ARG A 3 30.54 23.74 -15.06
N ARG A 4 29.97 22.81 -14.28
CA ARG A 4 28.84 21.92 -14.55
C ARG A 4 27.87 22.45 -15.63
N LYS A 5 27.52 21.61 -16.60
CA LYS A 5 26.27 21.76 -17.36
C LYS A 5 25.55 20.41 -17.48
N ARG A 6 24.70 20.13 -16.50
CA ARG A 6 23.62 19.13 -16.57
C ARG A 6 22.59 19.56 -17.62
N ARG A 7 22.26 18.74 -18.61
CA ARG A 7 21.04 18.77 -19.45
C ARG A 7 20.90 17.39 -20.13
N ARG A 8 19.76 16.74 -20.29
CA ARG A 8 18.37 16.84 -19.78
C ARG A 8 17.79 15.47 -20.19
N SER A 9 17.50 14.57 -19.27
CA SER A 9 16.71 13.37 -19.59
C SER A 9 15.26 13.72 -19.37
N SER A 10 14.48 13.75 -20.45
CA SER A 10 13.05 14.04 -20.39
C SER A 10 12.26 13.01 -21.20
N ARG A 11 11.17 12.57 -20.56
CA ARG A 11 9.97 11.88 -21.07
C ARG A 11 9.90 10.35 -20.90
N THR A 12 9.36 9.98 -19.73
CA THR A 12 8.09 9.23 -19.53
C THR A 12 7.28 8.88 -20.79
N ALA A 13 6.49 7.80 -20.87
CA ALA A 13 6.05 6.77 -19.93
C ALA A 13 5.41 5.62 -20.74
N CYS A 14 5.60 4.35 -20.35
CA CYS A 14 4.71 3.27 -20.76
C CYS A 14 3.54 3.24 -19.79
N ALA A 15 2.36 3.63 -20.26
CA ALA A 15 1.10 3.42 -19.55
C ALA A 15 0.78 1.92 -19.57
N ARG A 16 1.03 1.24 -18.45
CA ARG A 16 0.51 -0.09 -18.18
C ARG A 16 -0.60 0.07 -17.13
N PRO A 17 -1.82 -0.44 -17.36
CA PRO A 17 -2.89 -0.33 -16.38
C PRO A 17 -2.43 -1.08 -15.12
N PRO A 18 -2.59 -0.50 -13.91
CA PRO A 18 -2.31 -1.25 -12.70
C PRO A 18 -3.31 -2.39 -12.61
N CYS A 19 -2.81 -3.63 -12.54
CA CYS A 19 -3.56 -4.76 -12.03
C CYS A 19 -4.02 -4.40 -10.62
N SER A 20 -5.29 -4.05 -10.48
CA SER A 20 -5.93 -3.73 -9.20
C SER A 20 -6.23 -5.03 -8.47
N GLY A 21 -5.95 -5.11 -7.18
CA GLY A 21 -6.38 -6.29 -6.43
C GLY A 21 -5.82 -6.51 -5.05
N THR A 22 -5.43 -5.48 -4.29
CA THR A 22 -5.28 -5.65 -2.83
C THR A 22 -6.18 -4.65 -2.13
N LYS A 23 -7.38 -5.12 -1.76
CA LYS A 23 -8.30 -4.37 -0.91
C LYS A 23 -7.68 -4.30 0.48
N ARG A 24 -7.07 -3.16 0.81
CA ARG A 24 -6.35 -2.99 2.08
C ARG A 24 -7.36 -3.08 3.22
N ILE A 25 -7.17 -4.03 4.14
CA ILE A 25 -8.01 -4.25 5.32
C ILE A 25 -7.67 -3.16 6.34
N GLY A 26 -8.59 -2.23 6.56
CA GLY A 26 -8.51 -1.22 7.63
C GLY A 26 -9.25 -1.69 8.89
N THR A 27 -9.14 -0.94 10.00
CA THR A 27 -9.84 -1.26 11.26
C THR A 27 -11.35 -1.38 11.07
N ASP A 28 -11.94 -0.57 10.19
CA ASP A 28 -13.36 -0.64 9.85
C ASP A 28 -13.76 -1.98 9.21
N HIS A 29 -12.84 -2.64 8.50
CA HIS A 29 -13.07 -3.96 7.92
C HIS A 29 -13.02 -5.06 8.99
N LEU A 30 -12.15 -4.90 10.00
CA LEU A 30 -12.11 -5.80 11.16
C LEU A 30 -13.38 -5.63 12.01
N LEU A 31 -13.82 -4.40 12.22
CA LEU A 31 -15.06 -4.10 12.93
C LEU A 31 -16.27 -4.66 12.18
N LEU A 32 -16.31 -4.53 10.85
CA LEU A 32 -17.37 -5.12 10.02
C LEU A 32 -17.39 -6.65 10.12
N ALA A 33 -16.22 -7.30 10.20
CA ALA A 33 -16.12 -8.75 10.37
C ALA A 33 -16.59 -9.20 11.77
N LEU A 34 -16.28 -8.44 12.82
CA LEU A 34 -16.80 -8.68 14.17
C LEU A 34 -18.33 -8.58 14.25
N LEU A 35 -18.92 -7.67 13.47
CA LEU A 35 -20.37 -7.47 13.41
C LEU A 35 -21.09 -8.41 12.44
N ASP A 36 -20.38 -9.32 11.77
CA ASP A 36 -21.00 -10.28 10.85
C ASP A 36 -21.74 -11.41 11.59
N ASP A 37 -21.21 -11.81 12.76
CA ASP A 37 -21.88 -12.71 13.69
C ASP A 37 -22.44 -11.93 14.89
N PRO A 38 -23.77 -11.75 14.99
CA PRO A 38 -24.41 -11.01 16.08
C PRO A 38 -24.31 -11.74 17.43
N THR A 39 -23.98 -13.04 17.43
CA THR A 39 -23.78 -13.82 18.66
C THR A 39 -22.35 -13.76 19.19
N SER A 40 -21.43 -13.19 18.41
CA SER A 40 -20.03 -13.04 18.83
C SER A 40 -19.90 -12.11 20.04
N THR A 41 -18.92 -12.39 20.90
CA THR A 41 -18.63 -11.55 22.07
C THR A 41 -18.38 -10.09 21.68
N GLY A 42 -17.70 -9.86 20.55
CA GLY A 42 -17.44 -8.52 20.03
C GLY A 42 -18.73 -7.79 19.66
N ALA A 43 -19.66 -8.45 18.96
CA ALA A 43 -20.94 -7.86 18.60
C ALA A 43 -21.83 -7.57 19.83
N GLN A 44 -21.84 -8.46 20.82
CA GLN A 44 -22.57 -8.26 22.07
C GLN A 44 -22.05 -7.05 22.86
N ILE A 45 -20.73 -6.94 23.04
CA ILE A 45 -20.10 -5.80 23.72
C ILE A 45 -20.43 -4.49 22.99
N LEU A 46 -20.31 -4.47 21.67
CA LEU A 46 -20.58 -3.26 20.89
C LEU A 46 -22.05 -2.84 20.95
N THR A 47 -22.98 -3.79 21.02
CA THR A 47 -24.41 -3.51 21.18
C THR A 47 -24.71 -2.91 22.56
N ASP A 48 -24.12 -3.49 23.60
CA ASP A 48 -24.28 -3.04 24.99
C ASP A 48 -23.74 -1.62 25.19
N LEU A 49 -22.55 -1.32 24.64
CA LEU A 49 -21.91 -0.02 24.76
C LEU A 49 -22.56 1.07 23.88
N ALA A 50 -22.97 0.74 22.65
CA ALA A 50 -23.45 1.72 21.69
C ALA A 50 -24.95 2.04 21.82
N SER A 51 -25.73 1.22 22.54
CA SER A 51 -27.20 1.34 22.60
C SER A 51 -27.89 1.40 21.22
N LEU A 52 -27.23 0.89 20.17
CA LEU A 52 -27.68 0.87 18.79
C LEU A 52 -27.77 -0.58 18.31
N PRO A 53 -28.77 -0.93 17.48
CA PRO A 53 -28.86 -2.26 16.91
C PRO A 53 -27.68 -2.53 15.95
N ILE A 54 -27.11 -3.73 16.03
CA ILE A 54 -25.97 -4.19 15.21
C ILE A 54 -26.18 -3.93 13.72
N SER A 55 -27.42 -4.15 13.24
CA SER A 55 -27.80 -3.94 11.85
C SER A 55 -27.57 -2.51 11.37
N GLU A 56 -27.90 -1.52 12.20
CA GLU A 56 -27.69 -0.11 11.85
C GLU A 56 -26.22 0.29 11.90
N MET A 57 -25.49 -0.19 12.91
CA MET A 57 -24.04 0.05 12.98
C MET A 57 -23.30 -0.56 11.78
N ARG A 58 -23.68 -1.76 11.37
CA ARG A 58 -23.12 -2.43 10.18
C ARG A 58 -23.42 -1.66 8.90
N GLU A 59 -24.65 -1.19 8.74
CA GLU A 59 -25.04 -0.40 7.57
C GLU A 59 -24.32 0.95 7.53
N HIS A 60 -24.18 1.61 8.68
CA HIS A 60 -23.41 2.84 8.81
C HIS A 60 -21.94 2.63 8.41
N LEU A 61 -21.28 1.61 8.95
CA LEU A 61 -19.90 1.27 8.59
C LEU A 61 -19.72 0.92 7.10
N ARG A 62 -20.70 0.22 6.50
CA ARG A 62 -20.68 -0.05 5.05
C ARG A 62 -20.78 1.22 4.22
N ARG A 63 -21.62 2.17 4.63
CA ARG A 63 -21.75 3.46 3.95
C ARG A 63 -20.51 4.31 4.09
N GLU A 64 -19.92 4.35 5.28
CA GLU A 64 -18.65 5.03 5.50
C GLU A 64 -17.55 4.43 4.64
N LEU A 65 -17.40 3.10 4.63
CA LEU A 65 -16.43 2.40 3.78
C LEU A 65 -16.67 2.60 2.28
N ALA A 66 -17.92 2.75 1.85
CA ALA A 66 -18.26 3.04 0.45
C ALA A 66 -17.95 4.50 0.05
N GLN A 67 -18.02 5.42 1.02
CA GLN A 67 -17.70 6.84 0.83
C GLN A 67 -16.21 7.14 1.01
N GLN A 68 -15.47 6.27 1.71
CA GLN A 68 -14.03 6.40 1.77
C GLN A 68 -13.49 6.35 0.34
N PRO A 69 -12.79 7.39 -0.13
CA PRO A 69 -12.15 7.34 -1.42
C PRO A 69 -11.25 6.13 -1.39
N THR A 70 -11.50 5.18 -2.29
CA THR A 70 -10.60 4.05 -2.52
C THR A 70 -9.20 4.65 -2.57
N PRO A 71 -8.28 4.30 -1.65
CA PRO A 71 -6.96 4.88 -1.65
C PRO A 71 -6.43 4.66 -3.06
N GLY A 72 -6.20 5.75 -3.79
CA GLY A 72 -5.66 5.67 -5.13
C GLY A 72 -4.41 4.79 -5.08
N PRO A 73 -4.05 4.08 -6.17
CA PRO A 73 -3.06 3.00 -6.21
C PRO A 73 -1.62 3.37 -5.81
N ALA A 74 -1.39 4.52 -5.18
CA ALA A 74 -0.10 5.05 -4.82
C ALA A 74 -0.11 5.52 -3.36
N HIS A 75 -0.23 4.60 -2.40
CA HIS A 75 0.48 4.84 -1.14
C HIS A 75 1.98 4.63 -1.41
N ARG A 76 2.57 5.58 -2.16
CA ARG A 76 4.01 5.63 -2.39
C ARG A 76 4.64 6.11 -1.09
N ILE A 77 5.17 5.17 -0.33
CA ILE A 77 6.03 5.49 0.81
C ILE A 77 7.36 5.95 0.20
N PRO A 78 7.75 7.24 0.32
CA PRO A 78 9.01 7.70 -0.24
C PRO A 78 10.16 7.14 0.60
N ILE A 79 10.80 6.08 0.12
CA ILE A 79 12.03 5.58 0.73
C ILE A 79 13.17 6.53 0.34
N ARG A 80 13.83 7.11 1.34
CA ARG A 80 15.03 7.92 1.13
C ARG A 80 16.24 7.01 1.22
N LEU A 81 17.01 6.95 0.14
CA LEU A 81 18.34 6.34 0.12
C LEU A 81 19.37 7.44 0.32
N SER A 82 20.39 7.18 1.13
CA SER A 82 21.62 7.97 1.15
C SER A 82 22.35 7.85 -0.20
N ASP A 83 23.28 8.77 -0.47
CA ASP A 83 24.06 8.76 -1.72
C ASP A 83 24.84 7.44 -1.91
N ASP A 84 25.36 6.87 -0.81
CA ASP A 84 26.08 5.60 -0.83
C ASP A 84 25.14 4.41 -1.13
N GLU A 85 23.97 4.36 -0.49
CA GLU A 85 22.96 3.34 -0.74
C GLU A 85 22.44 3.39 -2.17
N TYR A 86 22.17 4.61 -2.66
CA TYR A 86 21.76 4.83 -4.05
C TYR A 86 22.84 4.34 -5.02
N THR A 87 24.11 4.67 -4.76
CA THR A 87 25.23 4.27 -5.63
C THR A 87 25.38 2.77 -5.70
N ARG A 88 25.31 2.08 -4.55
CA ARG A 88 25.38 0.61 -4.49
C ARG A 88 24.20 -0.05 -5.22
N ALA A 89 22.98 0.39 -4.94
CA ALA A 89 21.78 -0.16 -5.58
C ALA A 89 21.79 0.07 -7.09
N HIS A 90 22.20 1.27 -7.54
CA HIS A 90 22.30 1.61 -8.96
C HIS A 90 23.40 0.81 -9.67
N ALA A 91 24.54 0.56 -9.02
CA ALA A 91 25.58 -0.30 -9.58
C ALA A 91 25.09 -1.75 -9.74
N ALA A 92 24.44 -2.31 -8.71
CA ALA A 92 23.88 -3.66 -8.74
C ALA A 92 22.80 -3.82 -9.83
N ALA A 93 21.91 -2.84 -9.95
CA ALA A 93 20.88 -2.83 -11.00
C ALA A 93 21.50 -2.81 -12.42
N ARG A 94 22.56 -2.02 -12.63
CA ARG A 94 23.28 -2.01 -13.91
C ARG A 94 23.98 -3.34 -14.20
N THR A 95 24.61 -3.96 -13.21
CA THR A 95 25.21 -5.29 -13.36
C THR A 95 24.17 -6.34 -13.73
N ALA A 96 22.95 -6.23 -13.19
CA ALA A 96 21.81 -7.06 -13.54
C ALA A 96 21.14 -6.71 -14.89
N GLY A 97 21.59 -5.64 -15.58
CA GLY A 97 20.98 -5.16 -16.82
C GLY A 97 19.58 -4.57 -16.66
N GLN A 98 19.19 -4.20 -15.45
CA GLN A 98 17.84 -3.74 -15.10
C GLN A 98 17.82 -2.25 -14.75
N ASN A 99 16.63 -1.64 -14.83
CA ASN A 99 16.41 -0.33 -14.22
C ASN A 99 16.41 -0.46 -12.69
N LEU A 100 16.90 0.56 -11.99
CA LEU A 100 16.95 0.60 -10.53
C LEU A 100 15.60 0.34 -9.86
N GLU A 101 14.49 0.90 -10.39
CA GLU A 101 13.16 0.69 -9.82
C GLU A 101 12.72 -0.78 -9.92
N THR A 102 12.92 -1.40 -11.08
CA THR A 102 12.61 -2.81 -11.32
C THR A 102 13.46 -3.73 -10.45
N TRP A 103 14.77 -3.42 -10.35
CA TRP A 103 15.69 -4.19 -9.53
C TRP A 103 15.34 -4.12 -8.04
N ILE A 104 15.05 -2.92 -7.52
CA ILE A 104 14.63 -2.75 -6.12
C ILE A 104 13.31 -3.47 -5.86
N HIS A 105 12.34 -3.35 -6.77
CA HIS A 105 11.05 -4.02 -6.62
C HIS A 105 11.24 -5.53 -6.49
N ASN A 106 11.91 -6.16 -7.45
CA ASN A 106 12.12 -7.61 -7.43
C ASN A 106 12.87 -8.05 -6.19
N ARG A 107 13.91 -7.31 -5.78
CA ARG A 107 14.70 -7.64 -4.59
C ARG A 107 13.89 -7.56 -3.29
N ILE A 108 12.93 -6.63 -3.20
CA ILE A 108 11.99 -6.56 -2.07
C ILE A 108 11.01 -7.72 -2.13
N THR A 109 10.45 -8.01 -3.31
CA THR A 109 9.51 -9.13 -3.49
C THR A 109 10.16 -10.47 -3.15
N ASP A 110 11.35 -10.75 -3.71
CA ASP A 110 12.12 -11.95 -3.42
C ASP A 110 12.42 -12.12 -1.92
N ALA A 111 12.69 -11.01 -1.22
CA ALA A 111 12.96 -11.01 0.22
C ALA A 111 11.71 -11.32 1.06
N LEU A 112 10.51 -11.00 0.56
CA LEU A 112 9.24 -11.32 1.21
C LEU A 112 8.78 -12.76 0.93
N GLU A 113 9.26 -13.36 -0.17
CA GLU A 113 8.92 -14.72 -0.58
C GLU A 113 9.86 -15.80 -0.02
N GLN A 114 10.90 -15.44 0.75
CA GLN A 114 11.74 -16.43 1.43
C GLN A 114 10.98 -17.06 2.61
N PRO A 115 10.74 -18.39 2.63
CA PRO A 115 10.36 -19.07 3.86
C PRO A 115 11.56 -19.05 4.82
N GLU A 116 11.32 -18.68 6.08
CA GLU A 116 12.30 -18.79 7.17
C GLU A 116 12.82 -20.22 7.37
#